data_AF-A0A0R1QD02-F1
#
_entry.id   AF-A0A0R1QD02-F1
#
_cell.length_a   1.000
_cell.length_b   1.000
_cell.length_c   1.000
_cell.angle_alpha   90.00
_cell.angle_beta   90.00
_cell.angle_gamma   90.00
#
_symmetry.space_group_name_H-M   'P 1'
#
loop_
_entity.id
_entity.type
_entity.pdbx_description
1 polymer ?
#
loop_
_entity_poly.entity_id
_entity_poly.type
_entity_poly.pdbx_seq_one_letter_code
_entity_poly.pdbx_strand_id
1 'polypeptide(L)'
;MTQTSWLDSREAAVAHLHEVLNHPATKENNLELVNQLRAQSGDRPLTMTEYLDVLEKSRRGIHSYDEEPQTKTFFQRLRQALKNSRDAFKTTMRK
;
A
#
# COMPACT_ATOMS: atom_id res chain seq x y z
N MET A 1 19.07 6.16 -10.23
CA MET A 1 18.24 6.14 -9.01
C MET A 1 18.29 4.71 -8.49
N THR A 2 19.16 4.47 -7.53
CA THR A 2 19.40 3.16 -6.93
C THR A 2 18.18 2.73 -6.12
N GLN A 3 17.61 1.58 -6.44
CA GLN A 3 16.64 0.89 -5.59
C GLN A 3 17.27 0.72 -4.22
N THR A 4 16.74 1.42 -3.22
CA THR A 4 17.15 1.19 -1.84
C THR A 4 16.44 -0.06 -1.36
N SER A 5 17.18 -1.15 -1.20
CA SER A 5 16.74 -2.37 -0.54
C SER A 5 16.98 -2.19 0.97
N TRP A 6 15.95 -1.77 1.70
CA TRP A 6 16.05 -1.41 3.13
C TRP A 6 16.15 -2.63 4.07
N LEU A 7 16.48 -3.80 3.53
CA LEU A 7 16.73 -5.05 4.26
C LEU A 7 18.14 -5.60 4.02
N ASP A 8 19.00 -4.90 3.28
CA ASP A 8 20.33 -5.41 2.90
C ASP A 8 21.33 -5.46 4.06
N SER A 9 21.10 -4.72 5.15
CA SER A 9 21.89 -4.86 6.38
C SER A 9 21.06 -4.60 7.64
N ARG A 10 21.44 -5.29 8.72
CA ARG A 10 20.81 -5.18 10.05
C ARG A 10 20.87 -3.75 10.58
N GLU A 11 21.95 -3.05 10.28
CA GLU A 11 22.23 -1.68 10.72
C GLU A 11 21.30 -0.67 10.06
N ALA A 12 21.00 -0.84 8.77
CA ALA A 12 20.05 0.01 8.05
C ALA A 12 18.63 -0.13 8.60
N ALA A 13 18.21 -1.37 8.91
CA ALA A 13 16.90 -1.62 9.52
C ALA A 13 16.79 -1.00 10.91
N VAL A 14 17.83 -1.09 11.75
CA VAL A 14 17.84 -0.49 13.10
C VAL A 14 17.81 1.04 13.03
N ALA A 15 18.59 1.65 12.13
CA ALA A 15 18.59 3.11 11.95
C ALA A 15 17.20 3.62 11.53
N HIS A 16 16.54 2.92 10.60
CA HIS A 16 15.20 3.26 10.17
C HIS A 16 14.16 3.10 11.28
N LEU A 17 14.22 2.01 12.05
CA LEU A 17 13.34 1.82 13.22
C LEU A 17 13.53 2.93 14.25
N HIS A 18 14.77 3.36 14.50
CA HIS A 18 15.06 4.48 15.39
C HIS A 18 14.47 5.80 14.87
N GLU A 19 14.59 6.08 13.58
CA GLU A 19 13.99 7.27 12.95
C GLU A 19 12.47 7.26 13.09
N VAL A 20 11.83 6.12 12.81
CA VAL A 20 10.38 5.92 12.95
C VAL A 20 9.92 6.10 14.40
N LEU A 21 10.66 5.57 15.38
CA LEU A 21 10.34 5.69 16.81
C LEU A 21 10.53 7.12 17.35
N ASN A 22 11.40 7.91 16.73
CA ASN A 22 11.66 9.29 17.12
C ASN A 22 10.69 10.30 16.48
N HIS A 23 9.90 9.89 15.49
CA HIS A 23 8.88 10.75 14.91
C HIS A 23 7.65 10.87 15.83
N PRO A 24 7.04 12.07 15.94
CA PRO A 24 5.84 12.24 16.74
C PRO A 24 4.71 11.37 16.18
N ALA A 25 4.08 10.56 17.03
CA ALA A 25 3.04 9.60 16.68
C ALA A 25 1.68 10.27 16.40
N THR A 26 1.65 11.21 15.44
CA THR A 26 0.41 11.75 14.91
C THR A 26 -0.22 10.77 13.92
N LYS A 27 -1.53 10.88 13.71
CA LYS A 27 -2.24 10.01 12.76
C LYS A 27 -1.74 10.22 11.33
N GLU A 28 -1.34 11.45 11.02
CA GLU A 28 -0.80 11.89 9.74
C GLU A 28 0.58 11.26 9.48
N ASN A 29 1.48 11.29 10.47
CA ASN A 29 2.80 10.67 10.35
C ASN A 29 2.69 9.14 10.24
N ASN A 30 1.78 8.53 10.99
CA ASN A 30 1.56 7.09 10.90
C ASN A 30 0.95 6.69 9.56
N LEU A 31 0.04 7.50 8.99
CA LEU A 31 -0.49 7.29 7.65
C LEU A 31 0.61 7.38 6.58
N GLU A 32 1.49 8.37 6.70
CA GLU A 32 2.62 8.54 5.79
C GLU A 32 3.54 7.33 5.81
N LEU A 33 3.93 6.85 7.00
CA LEU A 33 4.74 5.65 7.17
C LEU A 33 4.08 4.41 6.56
N VAL A 34 2.79 4.20 6.82
CA VAL A 34 2.03 3.08 6.24
C VAL A 34 1.99 3.17 4.72
N ASN A 35 1.87 4.38 4.15
CA ASN A 35 1.88 4.59 2.71
C ASN A 35 3.26 4.40 2.08
N GLN A 36 4.34 4.75 2.78
CA GLN A 36 5.70 4.45 2.35
C GLN A 36 5.93 2.93 2.27
N LEU A 37 5.49 2.18 3.29
CA LEU A 37 5.57 0.71 3.29
C LEU A 37 4.71 0.08 2.18
N ARG A 38 3.48 0.58 1.97
CA ARG A 38 2.61 0.13 0.89
C ARG A 38 3.21 0.38 -0.49
N ALA A 39 3.83 1.55 -0.70
CA ALA A 39 4.49 1.86 -1.97
C ALA A 39 5.65 0.89 -2.27
N GLN A 40 6.41 0.48 -1.25
CA GLN A 40 7.46 -0.53 -1.39
C GLN A 40 6.91 -1.92 -1.74
N SER A 41 5.76 -2.30 -1.18
CA SER A 41 5.05 -3.53 -1.53
C SER A 41 4.34 -3.48 -2.89
N GLY A 42 4.30 -2.32 -3.54
CA GLY A 42 3.54 -2.10 -4.78
C GLY A 42 2.03 -1.96 -4.56
N ASP A 43 1.60 -1.76 -3.33
CA ASP A 43 0.21 -1.52 -2.95
C ASP A 43 -0.18 -0.06 -3.14
N ARG A 44 -1.48 0.18 -3.35
CA ARG A 44 -2.02 1.54 -3.42
C ARG A 44 -1.86 2.27 -2.08
N PRO A 45 -1.58 3.58 -2.07
CA PRO A 45 -1.64 4.36 -0.84
C PRO A 45 -3.08 4.37 -0.28
N LEU A 46 -3.18 4.43 1.04
CA LEU A 46 -4.41 4.64 1.78
C LEU A 46 -4.69 6.14 1.93
N THR A 47 -5.98 6.48 1.90
CA THR A 47 -6.47 7.76 2.40
C THR A 47 -6.57 7.75 3.94
N MET A 48 -6.65 8.93 4.56
CA MET A 48 -6.83 9.04 6.01
C MET A 48 -8.08 8.30 6.49
N THR A 49 -9.19 8.38 5.75
CA THR A 49 -10.43 7.68 6.09
C THR A 49 -10.25 6.16 6.07
N GLU A 50 -9.58 5.63 5.05
CA GLU A 50 -9.31 4.18 4.95
C GLU A 50 -8.36 3.71 6.05
N TYR A 51 -7.36 4.51 6.40
CA TYR A 51 -6.45 4.21 7.50
C TYR A 51 -7.16 4.18 8.85
N LEU A 52 -8.05 5.14 9.11
CA LEU A 52 -8.85 5.16 10.34
C LEU A 52 -9.82 3.96 10.42
N ASP A 53 -10.42 3.55 9.31
CA ASP A 53 -11.26 2.35 9.24
C ASP A 53 -10.44 1.08 9.52
N VAL A 54 -9.23 0.96 8.97
CA VAL A 54 -8.31 -0.15 9.27
C VAL A 54 -7.92 -0.17 10.76
N LEU A 55 -7.60 0.99 11.34
CA LEU A 55 -7.31 1.10 12.77
C LEU A 55 -8.51 0.70 13.64
N GLU A 56 -9.71 1.13 13.26
CA GLU A 56 -10.92 0.78 13.99
C GLU A 56 -11.24 -0.71 13.91
N LYS A 57 -11.10 -1.32 12.72
CA LYS A 57 -11.23 -2.77 12.52
C LYS A 57 -10.20 -3.54 13.34
N SER A 58 -8.94 -3.10 13.32
CA SER A 58 -7.87 -3.69 14.13
C SER A 58 -8.17 -3.58 15.63
N ARG A 59 -8.69 -2.45 16.10
CA ARG A 59 -9.09 -2.27 17.51
C ARG A 59 -10.24 -3.20 17.91
N ARG A 60 -11.12 -3.54 16.97
CA ARG A 60 -12.23 -4.50 17.16
C ARG A 60 -11.77 -5.97 17.03
N GLY A 61 -10.47 -6.23 16.86
CA GLY A 61 -9.92 -7.57 16.65
C GLY A 61 -10.21 -8.14 15.26
N ILE A 62 -10.73 -7.32 14.34
CA ILE A 62 -10.95 -7.69 12.94
C ILE A 62 -9.64 -7.43 12.22
N HIS A 63 -8.76 -8.42 12.29
CA HIS A 63 -7.53 -8.41 11.52
C HIS A 63 -7.81 -9.11 10.19
N SER A 64 -7.88 -8.36 9.10
CA SER A 64 -8.11 -8.88 7.75
C SER A 64 -6.90 -9.67 7.20
N TYR A 65 -6.15 -10.39 8.05
CA TYR A 65 -5.08 -11.29 7.60
C TYR A 65 -5.64 -12.57 6.96
N ASP A 66 -6.92 -12.90 7.22
CA ASP A 66 -7.63 -14.00 6.56
C ASP A 66 -8.16 -13.65 5.16
N GLU A 67 -8.22 -12.35 4.83
CA GLU A 67 -8.31 -11.93 3.44
C GLU A 67 -6.88 -12.00 2.89
N GLU A 68 -6.47 -13.22 2.53
CA GLU A 68 -5.39 -13.45 1.57
C GLU A 68 -5.50 -12.31 0.56
N PRO A 69 -4.52 -11.38 0.47
CA PRO A 69 -4.63 -10.30 -0.48
C PRO A 69 -4.76 -11.04 -1.80
N GLN A 70 -5.95 -11.00 -2.40
CA GLN A 70 -6.19 -11.55 -3.73
C GLN A 70 -5.41 -10.64 -4.67
N THR A 71 -4.09 -10.76 -4.59
CA THR A 71 -3.10 -10.30 -5.51
C THR A 71 -3.47 -11.08 -6.75
N LYS A 72 -4.32 -10.43 -7.55
CA LYS A 72 -4.74 -10.94 -8.83
C LYS A 72 -3.49 -11.52 -9.49
N THR A 73 -3.57 -12.79 -9.90
CA THR A 73 -2.44 -13.42 -10.59
C THR A 73 -2.01 -12.52 -11.75
N PHE A 74 -0.77 -12.64 -12.20
CA PHE A 74 -0.26 -11.83 -13.33
C PHE A 74 -1.28 -11.77 -14.49
N PHE A 75 -1.88 -12.90 -14.85
CA PHE A 75 -2.89 -12.99 -15.91
C PHE A 75 -4.23 -12.31 -15.55
N GLN A 76 -4.67 -12.33 -14.30
CA GLN A 76 -5.85 -11.59 -13.86
C GLN A 76 -5.62 -10.07 -13.91
N ARG A 77 -4.41 -9.61 -13.55
CA ARG A 77 -4.00 -8.20 -13.68
C ARG A 77 -3.95 -7.77 -15.15
N LEU A 78 -3.32 -8.58 -16.01
CA LEU A 78 -3.27 -8.33 -17.45
C LEU A 78 -4.66 -8.27 -18.08
N ARG A 79 -5.54 -9.22 -17.75
CA ARG A 79 -6.93 -9.26 -18.24
C ARG A 79 -7.71 -8.02 -17.80
N GLN A 80 -7.52 -7.56 -16.56
CA GLN A 80 -8.17 -6.34 -16.08
C GLN A 80 -7.65 -5.10 -16.81
N ALA A 81 -6.34 -4.98 -17.05
CA ALA A 81 -5.76 -3.87 -17.80
C ALA A 81 -6.27 -3.81 -19.25
N LEU A 82 -6.39 -4.98 -19.91
CA LEU A 82 -6.98 -5.08 -21.25
C LEU A 82 -8.47 -4.70 -21.27
N LYS A 83 -9.23 -5.08 -20.24
CA LYS A 83 -10.64 -4.67 -20.11
C LYS A 83 -10.75 -3.15 -19.93
N ASN A 84 -9.97 -2.58 -19.02
CA ASN A 84 -10.00 -1.15 -18.72
C ASN A 84 -9.59 -0.31 -19.93
N SER A 85 -8.53 -0.70 -20.66
CA SER A 85 -8.09 -0.01 -21.89
C SER A 85 -9.14 -0.09 -23.00
N ARG A 86 -9.79 -1.25 -23.19
CA ARG A 86 -10.90 -1.39 -24.14
C ARG A 86 -12.09 -0.51 -23.78
N ASP A 87 -12.47 -0.48 -22.52
CA ASP A 87 -13.63 0.29 -22.07
C ASP A 87 -13.34 1.80 -22.14
N ALA A 88 -12.11 2.23 -21.84
CA ALA A 88 -11.63 3.59 -22.07
C ALA A 88 -11.68 3.95 -23.57
N PHE A 89 -11.16 3.10 -24.45
CA PHE A 89 -11.20 3.30 -25.90
C PHE A 89 -12.64 3.45 -26.42
N LYS A 90 -13.55 2.55 -26.01
CA LYS A 90 -14.97 2.63 -26.38
C LYS A 90 -15.64 3.91 -25.88
N THR A 91 -15.24 4.40 -24.71
CA THR A 91 -15.77 5.65 -24.15
C THR A 91 -15.32 6.84 -24.98
N THR A 92 -14.05 6.87 -25.39
CA THR A 92 -13.50 7.91 -26.27
C THR A 92 -14.15 7.89 -27.65
N MET A 93 -14.36 6.71 -28.25
CA MET A 93 -14.97 6.56 -29.58
C MET A 93 -16.49 6.79 -29.61
N ARG A 94 -17.14 6.94 -28.45
CA ARG A 94 -18.57 7.29 -28.34
C ARG A 94 -18.81 8.80 -28.23
N LYS A 95 -17.75 9.61 -28.12
CA LYS A 95 -17.79 11.06 -28.28
C LYS A 95 -17.48 11.44 -29.73
#